data_AF-A0A960BEY6-F1
#
_entry.id   AF-A0A960BEY6-F1
#
_cell.length_a   1.000
_cell.length_b   1.000
_cell.length_c   1.000
_cell.angle_alpha   90.00
_cell.angle_beta   90.00
_cell.angle_gamma   90.00
#
_symmetry.space_group_name_H-M   'P 1'
#
loop_
_entity.id
_entity.type
_entity.pdbx_description
1 polymer ?
#
loop_
_entity_poly.entity_id
_entity_poly.type
_entity_poly.pdbx_seq_one_letter_code
_entity_poly.pdbx_strand_id
1 'polypeptide(L)'
;MIARNPRRASKITTLAASTLAAASLVGMGTTFAVAAPPPPAAPAGPGAPAAPGAPAGPAAPAAPAAPGIDVSSDETPNRPLDTRVTLKNNTKEAVYTKYYRGMGVWSDWSVLWPGQSTSFRNLYRWSDDVEFRISTDQSQRTAIDVDAENPLYSTPWMSVDWNSEYFNVGGTYTWHVKDAGELFGTRHQDSDGAKQFELVINKVW
;
A
#
# COMPACT_ATOMS: atom_id res chain seq x y z
N MET A 1 18.97 43.72 -9.17
CA MET A 1 18.41 43.70 -7.79
C MET A 1 17.93 42.27 -7.53
N ILE A 2 18.70 41.45 -6.79
CA ILE A 2 18.54 41.15 -5.34
C ILE A 2 17.20 40.39 -5.11
N ALA A 3 17.11 39.15 -4.58
CA ALA A 3 17.97 38.41 -3.67
C ALA A 3 17.92 36.88 -3.90
N ARG A 4 19.05 36.20 -3.65
CA ARG A 4 19.15 34.77 -3.37
C ARG A 4 18.84 34.55 -1.88
N ASN A 5 18.18 33.45 -1.50
CA ASN A 5 18.16 33.00 -0.10
C ASN A 5 18.53 31.50 -0.01
N PRO A 6 19.54 31.11 0.81
CA PRO A 6 20.09 29.76 0.82
C PRO A 6 19.59 28.87 1.98
N ARG A 7 19.64 27.55 1.70
CA ARG A 7 19.96 26.41 2.60
C ARG A 7 19.32 26.33 3.99
N ARG A 8 18.68 25.18 4.26
CA ARG A 8 18.79 24.52 5.57
C ARG A 8 18.96 23.01 5.40
N ALA A 9 20.15 22.55 5.79
CA ALA A 9 20.47 21.16 6.10
C ALA A 9 20.12 20.90 7.57
N SER A 10 19.47 19.78 7.86
CA SER A 10 19.23 19.31 9.23
C SER A 10 20.09 18.08 9.50
N LYS A 11 20.84 18.17 10.60
CA LYS A 11 21.89 17.25 11.04
C LYS A 11 21.29 16.02 11.72
N ILE A 12 22.00 14.91 11.54
CA ILE A 12 21.91 13.64 12.30
C ILE A 12 22.28 13.90 13.77
N THR A 13 21.61 13.24 14.72
CA THR A 13 22.14 13.10 16.09
C THR A 13 21.74 11.75 16.70
N THR A 14 22.75 10.92 16.88
CA THR A 14 22.78 9.67 17.68
C THR A 14 22.87 10.02 19.17
N LEU A 15 22.20 9.28 20.05
CA LEU A 15 22.54 9.26 21.47
C LEU A 15 22.72 7.84 22.01
N ALA A 16 23.78 7.70 22.79
CA ALA A 16 24.37 6.47 23.30
C ALA A 16 23.73 5.98 24.60
N ALA A 17 23.97 4.70 24.88
CA ALA A 17 23.70 3.99 26.12
C ALA A 17 24.47 4.58 27.32
N SER A 18 23.95 4.38 28.52
CA SER A 18 24.71 4.59 29.77
C SER A 18 24.35 3.51 30.79
N THR A 19 25.39 2.75 31.13
CA THR A 19 25.51 1.76 32.19
C THR A 19 25.50 2.45 33.55
N LEU A 20 24.84 1.87 34.57
CA LEU A 20 25.03 2.28 35.97
C LEU A 20 25.52 1.11 36.81
N ALA A 21 26.64 1.34 37.49
CA ALA A 21 27.35 0.40 38.34
C ALA A 21 26.94 0.52 39.82
N ALA A 22 27.30 -0.56 40.53
CA ALA A 22 27.14 -0.91 41.93
C ALA A 22 27.33 0.19 42.99
N ALA A 23 26.69 -0.03 44.15
CA ALA A 23 27.19 0.43 45.45
C ALA A 23 27.04 -0.69 46.49
N SER A 24 28.18 -1.06 47.06
CA SER A 24 28.38 -2.04 48.12
C SER A 24 28.07 -1.42 49.49
N LEU A 25 27.46 -2.17 50.41
CA LEU A 25 27.38 -1.78 51.82
C LEU A 25 28.08 -2.82 52.70
N VAL A 26 29.11 -2.36 53.41
CA VAL A 26 29.88 -3.07 54.43
C VAL A 26 29.15 -2.94 55.77
N GLY A 27 28.98 -4.06 56.48
CA GLY A 27 28.49 -4.08 57.86
C GLY A 27 29.18 -5.20 58.64
N MET A 28 30.13 -4.83 59.50
CA MET A 28 30.76 -5.70 60.49
C MET A 28 29.82 -5.89 61.70
N GLY A 29 29.71 -7.12 62.21
CA GLY A 29 29.04 -7.44 63.46
C GLY A 29 29.55 -8.77 64.04
N THR A 30 30.03 -8.73 65.27
CA THR A 30 30.79 -9.76 66.01
C THR A 30 29.93 -10.84 66.68
N THR A 31 30.39 -12.09 66.55
CA THR A 31 30.40 -13.25 67.48
C THR A 31 29.21 -13.54 68.42
N PHE A 32 28.71 -14.79 68.41
CA PHE A 32 28.67 -15.75 69.54
C PHE A 32 28.42 -17.16 68.99
N ALA A 33 29.26 -18.13 69.38
CA ALA A 33 29.15 -19.53 68.98
C ALA A 33 28.20 -20.30 69.92
N VAL A 34 27.13 -20.86 69.36
CA VAL A 34 26.29 -21.87 70.01
C VAL A 34 26.32 -23.10 69.11
N ALA A 35 26.76 -24.24 69.66
CA ALA A 35 26.76 -25.51 68.95
C ALA A 35 25.31 -25.99 68.75
N ALA A 36 24.89 -26.09 67.49
CA ALA A 36 23.55 -26.50 67.08
C ALA A 36 23.47 -28.02 66.85
N PRO A 37 22.31 -28.66 67.09
CA PRO A 37 22.09 -30.08 66.83
C PRO A 37 22.19 -30.41 65.32
N PRO A 38 22.46 -31.67 64.93
CA PRO A 38 22.59 -32.05 63.54
C PRO A 38 21.27 -31.77 62.78
N PRO A 39 21.35 -31.19 61.57
CA PRO A 39 20.17 -30.78 60.82
C PRO A 39 19.38 -31.99 60.30
N PRO A 40 18.04 -31.91 60.26
CA PRO A 40 17.22 -32.92 59.59
C PRO A 40 17.55 -32.95 58.09
N ALA A 41 17.40 -34.14 57.48
CA ALA A 41 17.61 -34.34 56.05
C ALA A 41 16.78 -33.35 55.24
N ALA A 42 17.43 -32.66 54.30
CA ALA A 42 16.82 -31.61 53.49
C ALA A 42 15.66 -32.18 52.64
N PRO A 43 14.50 -31.51 52.57
CA PRO A 43 13.43 -31.88 51.64
C PRO A 43 13.93 -31.83 50.20
N ALA A 44 13.49 -32.77 49.37
CA ALA A 44 13.72 -32.70 47.93
C ALA A 44 13.18 -31.36 47.41
N GLY A 45 14.04 -30.59 46.72
CA GLY A 45 13.68 -29.29 46.19
C GLY A 45 12.51 -29.38 45.21
N PRO A 46 11.67 -28.34 45.10
CA PRO A 46 10.61 -28.30 44.10
C PRO A 46 11.18 -28.49 42.70
N GLY A 47 10.54 -29.34 41.89
CA GLY A 47 10.86 -29.45 40.46
C GLY A 47 10.76 -28.08 39.79
N ALA A 48 11.72 -27.76 38.93
CA ALA A 48 11.75 -26.47 38.24
C ALA A 48 10.44 -26.25 37.46
N PRO A 49 9.85 -25.03 37.50
CA PRO A 49 8.65 -24.72 36.75
C PRO A 49 8.85 -24.94 35.25
N ALA A 50 7.84 -25.48 34.58
CA ALA A 50 7.83 -25.55 33.12
C ALA A 50 7.95 -24.14 32.54
N ALA A 51 8.85 -23.96 31.57
CA ALA A 51 9.04 -22.67 30.92
C ALA A 51 7.72 -22.19 30.29
N PRO A 52 7.33 -20.92 30.47
CA PRO A 52 6.14 -20.37 29.82
C PRO A 52 6.25 -20.53 28.30
N GLY A 53 5.17 -21.02 27.68
CA GLY A 53 5.07 -21.06 26.22
C GLY A 53 5.22 -19.65 25.63
N ALA A 54 5.87 -19.55 24.48
CA ALA A 54 6.06 -18.28 23.80
C ALA A 54 4.69 -17.63 23.51
N PRO A 55 4.53 -16.30 23.75
CA PRO A 55 3.28 -15.61 23.43
C PRO A 55 2.95 -15.76 21.95
N ALA A 56 1.68 -16.01 21.64
CA ALA A 56 1.19 -15.91 20.28
C ALA A 56 1.44 -14.48 19.77
N GLY A 57 2.04 -14.36 18.58
CA GLY A 57 2.32 -13.08 17.96
C GLY A 57 1.04 -12.25 17.78
N PRO A 58 1.14 -10.90 17.76
CA PRO A 58 -0.02 -10.05 17.50
C PRO A 58 -0.69 -10.41 16.19
N ALA A 59 -2.02 -10.47 16.19
CA ALA A 59 -2.79 -10.58 14.96
C ALA A 59 -2.48 -9.39 14.04
N ALA A 60 -2.27 -9.66 12.75
CA ALA A 60 -2.02 -8.62 11.77
C ALA A 60 -3.21 -7.64 11.72
N PRO A 61 -2.98 -6.31 11.58
CA PRO A 61 -4.06 -5.34 11.44
C PRO A 61 -4.95 -5.69 10.24
N ALA A 62 -6.26 -5.52 10.41
CA ALA A 62 -7.20 -5.59 9.30
C ALA A 62 -6.85 -4.52 8.26
N ALA A 63 -6.81 -4.91 6.98
CA ALA A 63 -6.59 -3.97 5.88
C ALA A 63 -7.67 -2.87 5.93
N PRO A 64 -7.31 -1.58 5.78
CA PRO A 64 -8.27 -0.50 5.67
C PRO A 64 -9.23 -0.76 4.51
N ALA A 65 -10.53 -0.49 4.70
CA ALA A 65 -11.46 -0.44 3.57
C ALA A 65 -10.97 0.62 2.58
N ALA A 66 -10.81 0.23 1.31
CA ALA A 66 -10.44 1.15 0.25
C ALA A 66 -11.49 2.29 0.20
N PRO A 67 -11.09 3.57 0.20
CA PRO A 67 -11.99 4.63 -0.16
C PRO A 67 -12.34 4.45 -1.65
N GLY A 68 -13.49 3.83 -1.92
CA GLY A 68 -14.08 3.90 -3.24
C GLY A 68 -14.39 5.37 -3.52
N ILE A 69 -13.62 5.99 -4.41
CA ILE A 69 -14.13 7.14 -5.14
C ILE A 69 -15.20 6.55 -6.05
N ASP A 70 -16.41 6.44 -5.52
CA ASP A 70 -17.57 6.21 -6.35
C ASP A 70 -17.91 7.56 -6.98
N VAL A 71 -17.35 7.79 -8.18
CA VAL A 71 -17.90 8.77 -9.12
C VAL A 71 -19.23 8.20 -9.67
N SER A 72 -20.16 7.94 -8.77
CA SER A 72 -21.55 7.63 -9.06
C SER A 72 -22.38 8.88 -8.81
N SER A 73 -22.84 9.48 -9.90
CA SER A 73 -24.27 9.77 -10.07
C SER A 73 -24.47 10.44 -11.42
N ASP A 74 -24.57 9.63 -12.47
CA ASP A 74 -25.42 9.96 -13.62
C ASP A 74 -25.80 8.66 -14.34
N GLU A 75 -26.48 7.78 -13.59
CA GLU A 75 -27.18 6.63 -14.17
C GLU A 75 -28.32 7.15 -15.04
N THR A 76 -28.01 7.46 -16.29
CA THR A 76 -29.02 7.59 -17.32
C THR A 76 -29.35 6.16 -17.78
N PRO A 77 -30.58 5.66 -17.58
CA PRO A 77 -30.94 4.23 -17.69
C PRO A 77 -30.92 3.65 -19.12
N ASN A 78 -30.28 4.33 -20.07
CA ASN A 78 -30.06 3.87 -21.44
C ASN A 78 -28.64 4.20 -21.93
N ARG A 79 -27.68 4.42 -21.01
CA ARG A 79 -26.29 4.60 -21.42
C ARG A 79 -25.74 3.25 -21.88
N PRO A 80 -25.20 3.20 -23.10
CA PRO A 80 -24.56 2.00 -23.57
C PRO A 80 -23.32 1.66 -22.71
N LEU A 81 -22.90 0.38 -22.73
CA LEU A 81 -21.86 -0.19 -21.86
C LEU A 81 -20.70 0.78 -21.63
N ASP A 82 -20.48 1.19 -20.39
CA ASP A 82 -19.36 2.03 -19.99
C ASP A 82 -18.06 1.18 -19.87
N THR A 83 -16.92 1.82 -19.67
CA THR A 83 -15.71 1.14 -19.21
C THR A 83 -15.43 1.54 -17.78
N ARG A 84 -15.12 0.54 -16.93
CA ARG A 84 -14.68 0.75 -15.56
C ARG A 84 -13.34 0.07 -15.36
N VAL A 85 -12.38 0.82 -14.83
CA VAL A 85 -11.08 0.30 -14.41
C VAL A 85 -10.93 0.48 -12.91
N THR A 86 -10.73 -0.62 -12.19
CA THR A 86 -10.38 -0.58 -10.77
C THR A 86 -8.88 -0.74 -10.62
N LEU A 87 -8.21 0.29 -10.12
CA LEU A 87 -6.79 0.26 -9.81
C LEU A 87 -6.58 -0.10 -8.35
N LYS A 88 -5.74 -1.09 -8.08
CA LYS A 88 -5.29 -1.50 -6.74
C LYS A 88 -3.81 -1.21 -6.57
N ASN A 89 -3.45 -0.53 -5.49
CA ASN A 89 -2.07 -0.37 -5.09
C ASN A 89 -1.68 -1.52 -4.14
N ASN A 90 -1.09 -2.59 -4.67
CA ASN A 90 -0.61 -3.73 -3.88
C ASN A 90 0.87 -3.56 -3.45
N THR A 91 1.41 -2.36 -3.56
CA THR A 91 2.80 -2.08 -3.24
C THR A 91 2.95 -1.61 -1.80
N LYS A 92 4.19 -1.33 -1.38
CA LYS A 92 4.49 -0.82 -0.03
C LYS A 92 4.57 0.70 0.02
N GLU A 93 4.40 1.38 -1.11
CA GLU A 93 4.56 2.82 -1.25
C GLU A 93 3.28 3.48 -1.78
N ALA A 94 3.14 4.78 -1.53
CA ALA A 94 2.05 5.55 -2.10
C ALA A 94 2.29 5.80 -3.59
N VAL A 95 1.22 5.71 -4.37
CA VAL A 95 1.22 6.15 -5.77
C VAL A 95 0.28 7.34 -5.91
N TYR A 96 0.48 8.13 -6.94
CA TYR A 96 -0.36 9.25 -7.31
C TYR A 96 -1.08 8.88 -8.59
N THR A 97 -2.36 9.20 -8.61
CA THR A 97 -3.20 8.98 -9.77
C THR A 97 -3.91 10.26 -10.15
N LYS A 98 -4.14 10.46 -11.44
CA LYS A 98 -5.05 11.49 -11.93
C LYS A 98 -5.80 10.94 -13.13
N TYR A 99 -7.01 11.42 -13.37
CA TYR A 99 -7.85 10.91 -14.44
C TYR A 99 -8.15 11.99 -15.45
N TYR A 100 -8.34 11.57 -16.70
CA TYR A 100 -8.73 12.45 -17.78
C TYR A 100 -10.21 12.81 -17.66
N ARG A 101 -10.52 14.09 -17.83
CA ARG A 101 -11.89 14.64 -17.76
C ARG A 101 -12.48 14.95 -19.13
N GLY A 102 -11.73 14.71 -20.20
CA GLY A 102 -12.08 15.10 -21.58
C GLY A 102 -11.48 16.44 -22.01
N MET A 103 -11.44 16.66 -23.33
CA MET A 103 -11.00 17.91 -23.97
C MET A 103 -9.62 18.43 -23.52
N GLY A 104 -8.66 17.55 -23.30
CA GLY A 104 -7.31 17.91 -22.84
C GLY A 104 -7.21 18.25 -21.34
N VAL A 105 -8.31 18.13 -20.59
CA VAL A 105 -8.37 18.48 -19.16
C VAL A 105 -8.12 17.25 -18.30
N TRP A 106 -7.22 17.39 -17.33
CA TRP A 106 -6.89 16.37 -16.33
C TRP A 106 -7.32 16.81 -14.94
N SER A 107 -7.65 15.86 -14.07
CA SER A 107 -7.80 16.15 -12.64
C SER A 107 -6.47 16.54 -12.00
N ASP A 108 -6.54 17.09 -10.78
CA ASP A 108 -5.40 17.12 -9.88
C ASP A 108 -4.98 15.70 -9.48
N TRP A 109 -3.73 15.56 -9.03
CA TRP A 109 -3.22 14.31 -8.48
C TRP A 109 -3.92 13.96 -7.16
N SER A 110 -4.34 12.71 -7.06
CA SER A 110 -4.86 12.08 -5.86
C SER A 110 -3.92 10.99 -5.41
N VAL A 111 -3.67 10.87 -4.11
CA VAL A 111 -2.80 9.82 -3.58
C VAL A 111 -3.61 8.53 -3.37
N LEU A 112 -3.01 7.40 -3.71
CA LEU A 112 -3.52 6.05 -3.49
C LEU A 112 -2.53 5.29 -2.61
N TRP A 113 -2.88 5.10 -1.34
CA TRP A 113 -2.01 4.47 -0.36
C TRP A 113 -1.86 2.96 -0.56
N PRO A 114 -0.81 2.33 -0.01
CA PRO A 114 -0.67 0.87 0.03
C PRO A 114 -1.95 0.16 0.48
N GLY A 115 -2.35 -0.87 -0.26
CA GLY A 115 -3.55 -1.67 -0.02
C GLY A 115 -4.87 -0.99 -0.43
N GLN A 116 -4.85 0.26 -0.89
CA GLN A 116 -6.06 0.94 -1.34
C GLN A 116 -6.39 0.62 -2.79
N SER A 117 -7.63 0.92 -3.15
CA SER A 117 -8.13 0.82 -4.52
C SER A 117 -8.95 2.06 -4.87
N THR A 118 -8.98 2.41 -6.15
CA THR A 118 -9.85 3.45 -6.70
C THR A 118 -10.41 2.97 -8.04
N SER A 119 -11.56 3.48 -8.44
CA SER A 119 -12.18 3.14 -9.72
C SER A 119 -12.28 4.37 -10.61
N PHE A 120 -11.91 4.18 -11.86
CA PHE A 120 -12.05 5.16 -12.93
C PHE A 120 -13.18 4.72 -13.85
N ARG A 121 -14.01 5.67 -14.25
CA ARG A 121 -15.14 5.47 -15.15
C ARG A 121 -15.22 6.65 -16.10
N ASN A 122 -15.64 6.39 -17.34
CA ASN A 122 -15.82 7.44 -18.30
C ASN A 122 -17.12 8.19 -17.99
N LEU A 123 -17.02 9.50 -17.74
CA LEU A 123 -18.17 10.36 -17.50
C LEU A 123 -18.53 11.20 -18.73
N TYR A 124 -17.68 11.20 -19.76
CA TYR A 124 -17.79 12.09 -20.89
C TYR A 124 -18.49 11.39 -22.07
N ARG A 125 -19.64 11.96 -22.47
CA ARG A 125 -20.60 11.38 -23.45
C ARG A 125 -20.01 11.08 -24.84
N TRP A 126 -18.82 11.59 -25.14
CA TRP A 126 -18.18 11.49 -26.46
C TRP A 126 -16.73 11.02 -26.38
N SER A 127 -16.26 10.63 -25.20
CA SER A 127 -15.04 9.85 -25.07
C SER A 127 -15.45 8.40 -25.07
N ASP A 128 -14.63 7.60 -25.70
CA ASP A 128 -14.77 6.19 -25.87
C ASP A 128 -13.78 5.45 -24.98
N ASP A 129 -13.31 6.02 -23.87
CA ASP A 129 -12.25 5.38 -23.09
C ASP A 129 -12.20 5.87 -21.64
N VAL A 130 -11.58 5.06 -20.78
CA VAL A 130 -11.14 5.47 -19.45
C VAL A 130 -9.65 5.72 -19.52
N GLU A 131 -9.27 7.00 -19.49
CA GLU A 131 -7.87 7.40 -19.46
C GLU A 131 -7.49 7.93 -18.06
N PHE A 132 -6.41 7.40 -17.50
CA PHE A 132 -5.83 7.88 -16.25
C PHE A 132 -4.32 7.68 -16.23
N ARG A 133 -3.66 8.35 -15.29
CA ARG A 133 -2.21 8.25 -15.08
C ARG A 133 -1.88 7.73 -13.70
N ILE A 134 -0.79 6.99 -13.61
CA ILE A 134 -0.18 6.51 -12.36
C ILE A 134 1.26 7.02 -12.29
N SER A 135 1.69 7.54 -11.15
CA SER A 135 3.08 7.93 -10.88
C SER A 135 3.41 7.64 -9.41
N THR A 136 4.66 7.61 -8.98
CA THR A 136 5.00 7.69 -7.53
C THR A 136 5.44 9.07 -7.09
N ASP A 137 5.36 10.06 -7.98
CA ASP A 137 5.40 11.46 -7.61
C ASP A 137 4.23 12.24 -8.22
N GLN A 138 4.09 13.51 -7.85
CA GLN A 138 3.07 14.40 -8.42
C GLN A 138 3.55 15.07 -9.72
N SER A 139 4.60 14.54 -10.35
CA SER A 139 5.15 15.04 -11.61
C SER A 139 4.64 14.19 -12.77
N GLN A 140 4.60 14.78 -13.96
CA GLN A 140 4.28 14.03 -15.18
C GLN A 140 5.47 13.23 -15.73
N ARG A 141 6.66 13.33 -15.12
CA ARG A 141 7.90 12.80 -15.73
C ARG A 141 7.98 11.27 -15.69
N THR A 142 7.30 10.67 -14.72
CA THR A 142 7.31 9.23 -14.42
C THR A 142 5.90 8.64 -14.50
N ALA A 143 4.99 9.38 -15.14
CA ALA A 143 3.60 8.97 -15.24
C ALA A 143 3.43 7.88 -16.30
N ILE A 144 2.82 6.79 -15.89
CA ILE A 144 2.31 5.72 -16.74
C ILE A 144 0.93 6.16 -17.25
N ASP A 145 0.74 6.19 -18.56
CA ASP A 145 -0.57 6.38 -19.18
C ASP A 145 -1.32 5.05 -19.19
N VAL A 146 -2.56 5.05 -18.71
CA VAL A 146 -3.47 3.90 -18.80
C VAL A 146 -4.70 4.35 -19.54
N ASP A 147 -5.04 3.59 -20.58
CA ASP A 147 -6.17 3.84 -21.46
C ASP A 147 -6.93 2.52 -21.65
N ALA A 148 -8.20 2.49 -21.25
CA ALA A 148 -9.07 1.34 -21.41
C ALA A 148 -10.27 1.71 -22.28
N GLU A 149 -10.35 1.07 -23.44
CA GLU A 149 -11.31 1.33 -24.49
C GLU A 149 -12.75 1.03 -24.09
N ASN A 150 -13.69 1.77 -24.67
CA ASN A 150 -15.12 1.63 -24.52
C ASN A 150 -15.64 0.58 -25.51
N PRO A 151 -16.36 -0.45 -25.01
CA PRO A 151 -17.00 -1.48 -25.83
C PRO A 151 -17.80 -1.01 -27.03
N LEU A 152 -18.37 0.19 -26.96
CA LEU A 152 -19.33 0.66 -27.94
C LEU A 152 -18.72 1.01 -29.27
N TYR A 153 -17.50 1.50 -29.20
CA TYR A 153 -16.81 2.08 -30.35
C TYR A 153 -15.70 1.14 -30.80
N SER A 154 -15.25 0.22 -29.95
CA SER A 154 -14.16 -0.68 -30.28
C SER A 154 -14.19 -2.01 -29.50
N THR A 155 -13.25 -2.85 -29.92
CA THR A 155 -12.86 -4.09 -29.24
C THR A 155 -12.28 -3.77 -27.85
N PRO A 156 -12.47 -4.61 -26.81
CA PRO A 156 -11.94 -4.35 -25.47
C PRO A 156 -10.41 -4.43 -25.42
N TRP A 157 -9.76 -3.28 -25.58
CA TRP A 157 -8.33 -3.11 -25.38
C TRP A 157 -8.05 -2.39 -24.08
N MET A 158 -6.89 -2.71 -23.51
CA MET A 158 -6.29 -1.90 -22.47
C MET A 158 -4.85 -1.63 -22.84
N SER A 159 -4.48 -0.36 -22.84
CA SER A 159 -3.14 0.14 -23.10
C SER A 159 -2.53 0.61 -21.79
N VAL A 160 -1.32 0.12 -21.50
CA VAL A 160 -0.50 0.61 -20.38
C VAL A 160 0.83 1.08 -20.94
N ASP A 161 1.12 2.36 -20.79
CA ASP A 161 2.28 3.05 -21.36
C ASP A 161 2.47 2.72 -22.85
N TRP A 162 1.40 2.93 -23.63
CA TRP A 162 1.37 2.70 -25.08
C TRP A 162 1.54 1.23 -25.52
N ASN A 163 1.51 0.28 -24.58
CA ASN A 163 1.49 -1.15 -24.88
C ASN A 163 0.06 -1.69 -24.76
N SER A 164 -0.59 -1.83 -25.92
CA SER A 164 -1.98 -2.26 -26.03
C SER A 164 -2.11 -3.78 -26.02
N GLU A 165 -3.03 -4.29 -25.19
CA GLU A 165 -3.37 -5.71 -25.16
C GLU A 165 -4.87 -5.91 -25.33
N TYR A 166 -5.22 -6.98 -26.03
CA TYR A 166 -6.60 -7.38 -26.23
C TYR A 166 -7.09 -8.19 -25.03
N PHE A 167 -8.15 -7.73 -24.37
CA PHE A 167 -8.66 -8.39 -23.18
C PHE A 167 -9.95 -9.15 -23.47
N ASN A 168 -9.87 -10.48 -23.54
CA ASN A 168 -11.06 -11.32 -23.41
C ASN A 168 -11.57 -11.33 -21.96
N VAL A 169 -12.86 -11.61 -21.76
CA VAL A 169 -13.41 -11.84 -20.41
C VAL A 169 -12.67 -13.01 -19.75
N GLY A 170 -12.19 -12.80 -18.53
CA GLY A 170 -11.33 -13.74 -17.79
C GLY A 170 -9.86 -13.71 -18.19
N GLY A 171 -9.49 -12.92 -19.20
CA GLY A 171 -8.11 -12.74 -19.63
C GLY A 171 -7.30 -11.95 -18.61
N THR A 172 -6.02 -12.32 -18.50
CA THR A 172 -5.05 -11.69 -17.61
C THR A 172 -3.78 -11.33 -18.37
N TYR A 173 -3.20 -10.17 -18.09
CA TYR A 173 -1.94 -9.73 -18.71
C TYR A 173 -1.04 -9.04 -17.70
N THR A 174 0.26 -9.09 -17.95
CA THR A 174 1.27 -8.37 -17.17
C THR A 174 1.99 -7.40 -18.07
N TRP A 175 2.03 -6.13 -17.67
CA TRP A 175 2.86 -5.12 -18.31
C TRP A 175 4.10 -4.86 -17.46
N HIS A 176 5.25 -4.92 -18.13
CA HIS A 176 6.52 -4.47 -17.59
C HIS A 176 6.76 -3.05 -18.09
N VAL A 177 6.43 -2.06 -17.28
CA VAL A 177 6.56 -0.66 -17.67
C VAL A 177 7.98 -0.20 -17.32
N LYS A 178 8.68 0.27 -18.34
CA LYS A 178 10.08 0.71 -18.20
C LYS A 178 10.15 1.80 -17.14
N ASP A 179 11.04 1.63 -16.17
CA ASP A 179 11.27 2.57 -15.07
C ASP A 179 10.06 2.80 -14.14
N ALA A 180 8.93 2.09 -14.36
CA ALA A 180 7.66 2.36 -13.69
C ALA A 180 7.01 1.15 -12.99
N GLY A 181 7.57 -0.05 -13.16
CA GLY A 181 7.25 -1.23 -12.36
C GLY A 181 6.47 -2.32 -13.12
N GLU A 182 5.70 -3.10 -12.37
CA GLU A 182 4.89 -4.20 -12.91
C GLU A 182 3.41 -3.99 -12.58
N LEU A 183 2.59 -4.01 -13.62
CA LEU A 183 1.14 -3.94 -13.52
C LEU A 183 0.52 -5.25 -14.03
N PHE A 184 -0.40 -5.79 -13.26
CA PHE A 184 -1.18 -6.97 -13.62
C PHE A 184 -2.61 -6.56 -13.90
N GLY A 185 -3.10 -6.84 -15.10
CA GLY A 185 -4.47 -6.59 -15.52
C GLY A 185 -5.31 -7.86 -15.56
N THR A 186 -6.58 -7.75 -15.19
CA THR A 186 -7.60 -8.77 -15.41
C THR A 186 -8.85 -8.12 -16.00
N ARG A 187 -9.48 -8.75 -17.00
CA ARG A 187 -10.83 -8.37 -17.42
C ARG A 187 -11.84 -9.31 -16.79
N HIS A 188 -12.82 -8.74 -16.11
CA HIS A 188 -13.91 -9.46 -15.48
C HIS A 188 -15.09 -9.63 -16.43
N GLN A 189 -16.10 -10.38 -15.97
CA GLN A 189 -17.38 -10.45 -16.66
C GLN A 189 -17.97 -9.05 -16.81
N ASP A 190 -18.46 -8.74 -18.01
CA ASP A 190 -19.17 -7.50 -18.28
C ASP A 190 -20.44 -7.47 -17.40
N SER A 191 -20.74 -6.29 -16.84
CA SER A 191 -22.00 -6.00 -16.17
C SER A 191 -22.99 -5.39 -17.17
N ASP A 192 -24.28 -5.35 -16.82
CA ASP A 192 -25.35 -4.78 -17.66
C ASP A 192 -25.06 -3.36 -18.17
N GLY A 193 -24.20 -2.62 -17.47
CA GLY A 193 -23.85 -1.24 -17.81
C GLY A 193 -22.36 -0.96 -18.02
N ALA A 194 -21.46 -1.95 -17.96
CA ALA A 194 -20.02 -1.69 -18.16
C ALA A 194 -19.15 -2.93 -18.41
N LYS A 195 -18.10 -2.75 -19.22
CA LYS A 195 -16.90 -3.60 -19.20
C LYS A 195 -16.08 -3.32 -17.95
N GLN A 196 -15.58 -4.38 -17.32
CA GLN A 196 -14.95 -4.33 -16.01
C GLN A 196 -13.50 -4.79 -16.10
N PHE A 197 -12.57 -3.88 -15.82
CA PHE A 197 -11.14 -4.15 -15.74
C PHE A 197 -10.64 -3.94 -14.32
N GLU A 198 -9.68 -4.76 -13.93
CA GLU A 198 -8.88 -4.58 -12.73
C GLU A 198 -7.42 -4.46 -13.13
N LEU A 199 -6.73 -3.49 -12.54
CA LEU A 199 -5.30 -3.29 -12.63
C LEU A 199 -4.71 -3.33 -11.23
N VAL A 200 -3.67 -4.11 -11.03
CA VAL A 200 -2.96 -4.25 -9.76
C VAL A 200 -1.52 -3.83 -9.96
N ILE A 201 -1.09 -2.83 -9.20
CA ILE A 201 0.33 -2.43 -9.13
C ILE A 201 1.00 -3.35 -8.12
N ASN A 202 1.88 -4.24 -8.57
CA ASN A 202 2.55 -5.22 -7.69
C ASN A 202 3.94 -4.77 -7.25
N LYS A 203 4.59 -3.94 -8.06
CA LYS A 203 5.92 -3.42 -7.77
C LYS A 203 5.97 -1.94 -8.08
N VAL A 204 6.22 -1.15 -7.04
CA VAL A 204 6.70 0.22 -7.19
C VAL A 204 8.21 0.11 -7.37
N TRP A 205 8.65 0.72 -8.45
CA TRP A 205 10.01 0.99 -8.93
C TRP A 205 11.14 0.19 -8.25
#